data_AF-A0A2V8IA86-F1
#
_entry.id   AF-A0A2V8IA86-F1
#
_cell.length_a   1.000
_cell.length_b   1.000
_cell.length_c   1.000
_cell.angle_alpha   90.00
_cell.angle_beta   90.00
_cell.angle_gamma   90.00
#
_symmetry.space_group_name_H-M   'P 1'
#
loop_
_entity.id
_entity.type
_entity.pdbx_description
1 polymer ?
#
loop_
_entity_poly.entity_id
_entity_poly.type
_entity_poly.pdbx_seq_one_letter_code
_entity_poly.pdbx_strand_id
1 'polypeptide(L)'
;IGADRELAPNLVLQVNYSYSRTSRLFGNGPGLIQPRVGVKPGPNGDYLPGAGFSGTLPDGQPYNVPTFIPDPAKVAAGGNGFRTQNIPGYSTDYQGLELGLIKRLSNKFMTHIGFGWNNAQEHFSSKDGMYDANGNPTPTDQEPLKNSGQFVRRSSGSGAGAIYVSFWAAGISLPSVPACTGRGRRRL
;
A
#
# COMPACT_ATOMS: atom_id res chain seq x y z
N ILE A 1 11.98 -6.13 13.73
CA ILE A 1 12.86 -6.06 14.94
C ILE A 1 12.26 -5.05 15.91
N GLY A 2 12.47 -5.21 17.21
CA GLY A 2 11.92 -4.30 18.20
C GLY A 2 12.74 -4.26 19.48
N ALA A 3 12.65 -3.15 20.19
CA ALA A 3 13.31 -2.94 21.47
C ALA A 3 12.44 -2.08 22.39
N ASP A 4 12.48 -2.45 23.68
CA ASP A 4 11.80 -1.72 24.74
C ASP A 4 12.85 -1.19 25.71
N ARG A 5 12.62 0.02 26.23
CA ARG A 5 13.50 0.64 27.21
C ARG A 5 12.71 1.45 28.22
N GLU A 6 13.01 1.23 29.50
CA GLU A 6 12.62 2.15 30.56
C GLU A 6 13.47 3.42 30.45
N LEU A 7 12.82 4.56 30.22
CA LEU A 7 13.48 5.87 30.07
C LEU A 7 13.58 6.61 31.41
N ALA A 8 12.63 6.34 32.30
CA ALA A 8 12.55 6.88 33.65
C ALA A 8 11.63 5.96 34.48
N PRO A 9 11.61 6.06 35.82
CA PRO A 9 10.70 5.28 36.63
C PRO A 9 9.27 5.36 36.10
N ASN A 10 8.70 4.19 35.80
CA ASN A 10 7.34 4.03 35.30
C ASN A 10 7.08 4.66 33.91
N LEU A 11 8.12 4.92 33.11
CA LEU A 11 8.05 5.38 31.73
C LEU A 11 8.80 4.43 30.81
N VAL A 12 8.07 3.71 29.97
CA VAL A 12 8.62 2.77 28.99
C VAL A 12 8.39 3.31 27.59
N LEU A 13 9.42 3.26 26.77
CA LEU A 13 9.36 3.45 25.33
C LEU A 13 9.53 2.09 24.65
N GLN A 14 8.65 1.81 23.70
CA GLN A 14 8.70 0.68 22.80
C GLN A 14 8.92 1.21 21.38
N VAL A 15 9.84 0.57 20.65
CA VAL A 15 10.12 0.88 19.24
C VAL A 15 10.14 -0.41 18.46
N ASN A 16 9.34 -0.50 17.41
CA ASN A 16 9.34 -1.61 16.47
C ASN A 16 9.59 -1.11 15.05
N TYR A 17 10.47 -1.79 14.33
CA TYR A 17 10.71 -1.59 12.91
C TYR A 17 10.45 -2.88 12.14
N SER A 18 9.63 -2.78 11.10
CA SER A 18 9.25 -3.86 10.22
C SER A 18 9.68 -3.54 8.81
N TYR A 19 10.42 -4.46 8.19
CA TYR A 19 10.80 -4.39 6.79
C TYR A 19 10.39 -5.67 6.09
N SER A 20 9.74 -5.56 4.94
CA SER A 20 9.56 -6.68 4.03
C SER A 20 9.79 -6.24 2.59
N ARG A 21 10.23 -7.17 1.76
CA ARG A 21 10.44 -6.95 0.33
C ARG A 21 9.99 -8.18 -0.44
N THR A 22 9.29 -7.98 -1.56
CA THR A 22 8.92 -9.06 -2.48
C THR A 22 9.14 -8.61 -3.92
N SER A 23 9.59 -9.51 -4.79
CA SER A 23 9.61 -9.29 -6.24
C SER A 23 8.35 -9.77 -6.94
N ARG A 24 7.42 -10.39 -6.21
CA ARG A 24 6.13 -10.84 -6.72
C ARG A 24 5.08 -9.76 -6.46
N LEU A 25 4.53 -9.20 -7.53
CA LEU A 25 3.48 -8.16 -7.50
C LEU A 25 2.30 -8.53 -6.58
N PHE A 26 1.96 -9.82 -6.50
CA PHE A 26 0.87 -10.33 -5.66
C PHE A 26 1.35 -11.19 -4.47
N GLY A 27 2.65 -11.13 -4.12
CA GLY A 27 3.22 -11.92 -3.03
C GLY A 27 3.11 -13.44 -3.24
N ASN A 28 2.59 -14.15 -2.23
CA ASN A 28 2.26 -15.59 -2.28
C ASN A 28 0.81 -15.86 -2.71
N GLY A 29 0.05 -14.84 -3.09
CA GLY A 29 -1.28 -15.03 -3.66
C GLY A 29 -1.22 -15.70 -5.04
N PRO A 30 -2.26 -16.40 -5.47
CA PRO A 30 -2.33 -17.03 -6.81
C PRO A 30 -2.40 -16.00 -7.96
N GLY A 31 -2.43 -14.70 -7.65
CA GLY A 31 -2.29 -13.65 -8.65
C GLY A 31 -0.90 -13.73 -9.24
N LEU A 32 -0.81 -14.13 -10.49
CA LEU A 32 0.39 -13.97 -11.29
C LEU A 32 -0.04 -13.09 -12.47
N ILE A 33 0.85 -12.23 -12.94
CA ILE A 33 0.50 -11.41 -14.10
C ILE A 33 0.31 -12.30 -15.33
N GLN A 34 -0.63 -11.91 -16.18
CA GLN A 34 -1.04 -12.64 -17.37
C GLN A 34 -0.89 -11.76 -18.62
N PRO A 35 0.35 -11.45 -19.07
CA PRO A 35 0.56 -10.87 -20.39
C PRO A 35 0.08 -11.78 -21.51
N ARG A 36 -0.31 -11.16 -22.64
CA ARG A 36 -0.69 -11.91 -23.85
C ARG A 36 0.51 -12.64 -24.45
N VAL A 37 0.30 -13.88 -24.87
CA VAL A 37 1.30 -14.64 -25.64
C VAL A 37 1.54 -13.91 -26.97
N GLY A 38 2.79 -13.81 -27.39
CA GLY A 38 3.17 -13.18 -28.67
C GLY A 38 3.23 -11.65 -28.66
N VAL A 39 2.80 -11.00 -27.56
CA VAL A 39 2.90 -9.54 -27.37
C VAL A 39 3.99 -9.26 -26.34
N LYS A 40 5.04 -8.54 -26.73
CA LYS A 40 6.05 -8.06 -25.80
C LYS A 40 5.40 -7.03 -24.85
N PRO A 41 5.43 -7.25 -23.52
CA PRO A 41 4.84 -6.31 -22.56
C PRO A 41 5.72 -5.06 -22.37
N GLY A 42 5.14 -4.03 -21.76
CA GLY A 42 5.87 -2.82 -21.37
C GLY A 42 5.84 -1.67 -22.38
N PRO A 43 6.40 -0.51 -22.01
CA PRO A 43 6.35 0.71 -22.82
C PRO A 43 7.17 0.62 -24.10
N ASN A 44 8.14 -0.31 -24.16
CA ASN A 44 8.91 -0.63 -25.37
C ASN A 44 8.44 -1.96 -26.01
N GLY A 45 7.18 -2.31 -25.75
CA GLY A 45 6.53 -3.56 -26.16
C GLY A 45 5.78 -3.45 -27.49
N ASP A 46 5.02 -4.49 -27.81
CA ASP A 46 4.16 -4.58 -29.01
C ASP A 46 2.80 -3.88 -28.76
N TYR A 47 2.85 -2.63 -28.32
CA TYR A 47 1.68 -1.81 -28.02
C TYR A 47 1.70 -0.53 -28.86
N LEU A 48 0.58 -0.26 -29.52
CA LEU A 48 0.35 0.91 -30.34
C LEU A 48 -0.25 2.05 -29.49
N PRO A 49 0.05 3.32 -29.79
CA PRO A 49 -0.61 4.45 -29.13
C PRO A 49 -2.13 4.40 -29.31
N GLY A 50 -2.86 4.54 -28.21
CA GLY A 50 -4.31 4.69 -28.19
C GLY A 50 -4.74 6.17 -28.18
N ALA A 51 -6.04 6.39 -28.01
CA ALA A 51 -6.57 7.73 -27.73
C ALA A 51 -6.12 8.15 -26.32
N GLY A 52 -5.08 8.98 -26.23
CA GLY A 52 -4.62 9.55 -24.97
C GLY A 52 -5.69 10.42 -24.29
N PHE A 53 -5.48 10.72 -23.02
CA PHE A 53 -6.37 11.56 -22.23
C PHE A 53 -5.62 12.74 -21.63
N SER A 54 -6.02 13.96 -21.98
CA SER A 54 -5.37 15.19 -21.51
C SER A 54 -6.38 16.22 -21.06
N GLY A 55 -6.01 17.06 -20.09
CA GLY A 55 -6.86 18.13 -19.60
C GLY A 55 -6.15 18.98 -18.55
N THR A 56 -6.92 19.75 -17.79
CA THR A 56 -6.42 20.60 -16.70
C THR A 56 -7.14 20.24 -15.42
N LEU A 57 -6.40 20.02 -14.34
CA LEU A 57 -6.92 19.80 -13.01
C LEU A 57 -7.55 21.09 -12.45
N PRO A 58 -8.43 21.00 -11.43
CA PRO A 58 -9.05 22.17 -10.81
C PRO A 58 -8.08 23.21 -10.23
N ASP A 59 -6.84 22.80 -9.93
CA ASP A 59 -5.75 23.66 -9.46
C ASP A 59 -4.96 24.34 -10.60
N GLY A 60 -5.38 24.14 -11.85
CA GLY A 60 -4.76 24.70 -13.04
C GLY A 60 -3.62 23.85 -13.63
N GLN A 61 -3.28 22.71 -13.03
CA GLN A 61 -2.20 21.86 -13.54
C GLN A 61 -2.64 21.05 -14.76
N PRO A 62 -1.93 21.13 -15.91
CA PRO A 62 -2.23 20.28 -17.05
C PRO A 62 -1.81 18.83 -16.78
N TYR A 63 -2.61 17.88 -17.23
CA TYR A 63 -2.28 16.46 -17.23
C TYR A 63 -2.38 15.89 -18.64
N ASN A 64 -1.56 14.88 -18.92
CA ASN A 64 -1.58 14.11 -20.16
C ASN A 64 -1.24 12.64 -19.85
N VAL A 65 -2.18 11.75 -20.12
CA VAL A 65 -2.10 10.32 -19.86
C VAL A 65 -2.13 9.59 -21.21
N PRO A 66 -1.00 9.05 -21.68
CA PRO A 66 -0.99 8.22 -22.88
C PRO A 66 -1.70 6.89 -22.58
N THR A 67 -2.46 6.40 -23.57
CA THR A 67 -3.06 5.06 -23.54
C THR A 67 -2.43 4.19 -24.63
N PHE A 68 -2.51 2.89 -24.45
CA PHE A 68 -1.87 1.93 -25.35
C PHE A 68 -2.80 0.74 -25.64
N ILE A 69 -2.80 0.30 -26.89
CA ILE A 69 -3.62 -0.80 -27.42
C ILE A 69 -2.65 -1.87 -27.94
N PRO A 70 -2.80 -3.16 -27.57
CA PRO A 70 -1.92 -4.20 -28.07
C PRO A 70 -2.03 -4.35 -29.59
N ASP A 71 -0.91 -4.64 -30.26
CA ASP A 71 -0.89 -4.88 -31.70
C ASP A 71 -1.77 -6.10 -32.07
N PRO A 72 -2.87 -5.91 -32.83
CA PRO A 72 -3.79 -6.99 -33.16
C PRO A 72 -3.15 -8.12 -33.96
N ALA A 73 -2.13 -7.85 -34.79
CA ALA A 73 -1.43 -8.87 -35.55
C ALA A 73 -0.62 -9.80 -34.63
N LYS A 74 0.02 -9.23 -33.60
CA LYS A 74 0.76 -9.98 -32.57
C LYS A 74 -0.17 -10.80 -31.68
N VAL A 75 -1.31 -10.22 -31.30
CA VAL A 75 -2.36 -10.92 -30.54
C VAL A 75 -2.89 -12.13 -31.31
N ALA A 76 -3.18 -11.96 -32.61
CA ALA A 76 -3.65 -13.04 -33.47
C ALA A 76 -2.58 -14.13 -33.65
N ALA A 77 -1.32 -13.74 -33.91
CA ALA A 77 -0.20 -14.67 -34.03
C ALA A 77 0.06 -15.47 -32.74
N GLY A 78 -0.19 -14.86 -31.58
CA GLY A 78 -0.12 -15.50 -30.27
C GLY A 78 -1.33 -16.36 -29.90
N GLY A 79 -2.31 -16.50 -30.79
CA GLY A 79 -3.50 -17.34 -30.58
C GLY A 79 -4.41 -16.86 -29.44
N ASN A 80 -4.38 -15.56 -29.09
CA ASN A 80 -5.11 -14.98 -27.95
C ASN A 80 -4.79 -15.61 -26.58
N GLY A 81 -3.68 -16.34 -26.46
CA GLY A 81 -3.27 -16.94 -25.19
C GLY A 81 -2.76 -15.92 -24.17
N PHE A 82 -2.72 -16.32 -22.90
CA PHE A 82 -2.08 -15.58 -21.82
C PHE A 82 -0.96 -16.43 -21.19
N ARG A 83 0.15 -15.78 -20.84
CA ARG A 83 1.26 -16.42 -20.15
C ARG A 83 1.36 -15.89 -18.74
N THR A 84 1.38 -16.81 -17.79
CA THR A 84 1.62 -16.49 -16.39
C THR A 84 3.10 -16.26 -16.14
N GLN A 85 3.46 -15.09 -15.62
CA GLN A 85 4.86 -14.78 -15.30
C GLN A 85 4.98 -13.81 -14.11
N ASN A 86 6.20 -13.42 -13.80
CA ASN A 86 6.49 -12.33 -12.87
C ASN A 86 7.05 -11.15 -13.67
N ILE A 87 6.86 -9.91 -13.20
CA ILE A 87 7.39 -8.73 -13.88
C ILE A 87 8.92 -8.69 -13.69
N PRO A 88 9.73 -8.73 -14.76
CA PRO A 88 11.18 -8.60 -14.64
C PRO A 88 11.55 -7.24 -14.04
N GLY A 89 12.42 -7.26 -13.02
CA GLY A 89 12.89 -6.03 -12.40
C GLY A 89 11.92 -5.35 -11.44
N TYR A 90 10.76 -5.96 -11.16
CA TYR A 90 9.80 -5.43 -10.19
C TYR A 90 10.14 -5.85 -8.76
N SER A 91 9.97 -4.94 -7.80
CA SER A 91 9.87 -5.29 -6.39
C SER A 91 9.06 -4.27 -5.60
N THR A 92 8.31 -4.73 -4.61
CA THR A 92 7.77 -3.85 -3.56
C THR A 92 8.57 -4.00 -2.29
N ASP A 93 8.63 -2.92 -1.53
CA ASP A 93 9.07 -2.94 -0.14
C ASP A 93 8.01 -2.31 0.78
N TYR A 94 8.07 -2.70 2.04
CA TYR A 94 7.26 -2.14 3.11
C TYR A 94 8.17 -1.80 4.27
N GLN A 95 8.00 -0.58 4.79
CA GLN A 95 8.70 -0.04 5.94
C GLN A 95 7.65 0.41 6.96
N GLY A 96 7.65 -0.23 8.12
CA GLY A 96 6.79 0.09 9.25
C GLY A 96 7.63 0.54 10.44
N LEU A 97 7.27 1.66 11.05
CA LEU A 97 7.81 2.14 12.32
C LEU A 97 6.66 2.33 13.31
N GLU A 98 6.73 1.64 14.42
CA GLU A 98 5.76 1.77 15.50
C GLU A 98 6.45 2.21 16.78
N LEU A 99 5.88 3.21 17.44
CA LEU A 99 6.34 3.76 18.70
C LEU A 99 5.23 3.64 19.74
N GLY A 100 5.56 3.06 20.88
CA GLY A 100 4.67 2.95 22.03
C GLY A 100 5.26 3.69 23.23
N LEU A 101 4.49 4.56 23.87
CA LEU A 101 4.86 5.19 25.13
C LEU A 101 3.89 4.78 26.22
N ILE A 102 4.42 4.17 27.28
CA ILE A 102 3.65 3.72 28.43
C ILE A 102 4.13 4.49 29.66
N LYS A 103 3.24 5.30 30.25
CA LYS A 103 3.52 5.98 31.52
C LYS A 103 2.52 5.55 32.58
N ARG A 104 3.01 5.02 33.71
CA ARG A 104 2.20 4.86 34.93
C ARG A 104 2.45 6.08 35.83
N LEU A 105 1.39 6.87 36.03
CA LEU A 105 1.38 8.03 36.92
C LEU A 105 1.05 7.58 38.35
N SER A 106 1.54 8.33 39.34
CA SER A 106 1.37 8.06 40.78
C SER A 106 -0.09 7.97 41.24
N ASN A 107 -1.03 8.54 40.48
CA ASN A 107 -2.47 8.54 40.79
C ASN A 107 -3.22 7.32 40.22
N LYS A 108 -2.56 6.16 40.05
CA LYS A 108 -3.10 4.93 39.42
C LYS A 108 -3.53 5.09 37.95
N PHE A 109 -3.22 6.21 37.32
CA PHE A 109 -3.49 6.44 35.91
C PHE A 109 -2.37 5.84 35.06
N MET A 110 -2.72 5.15 33.98
CA MET A 110 -1.77 4.59 33.02
C MET A 110 -2.09 5.16 31.65
N THR A 111 -1.15 5.84 31.03
CA THR A 111 -1.32 6.37 29.68
C THR A 111 -0.57 5.48 28.70
N HIS A 112 -1.25 5.04 27.64
CA HIS A 112 -0.65 4.40 26.47
C HIS A 112 -0.83 5.32 25.25
N ILE A 113 0.28 5.68 24.61
CA ILE A 113 0.29 6.44 23.36
C ILE A 113 0.96 5.56 22.31
N GLY A 114 0.29 5.40 21.17
CA GLY A 114 0.79 4.65 20.02
C GLY A 114 0.90 5.55 18.80
N PHE A 115 2.03 5.48 18.11
CA PHE A 115 2.25 6.09 16.81
C PHE A 115 2.72 5.03 15.82
N GLY A 116 2.12 5.00 14.64
CA GLY A 116 2.52 4.10 13.56
C GLY A 116 2.73 4.88 12.26
N TRP A 117 3.91 4.70 11.67
CA TRP A 117 4.23 5.14 10.31
C TRP A 117 4.44 3.93 9.41
N ASN A 118 3.77 3.92 8.27
CA ASN A 118 3.77 2.79 7.35
C ASN A 118 3.90 3.28 5.93
N ASN A 119 4.94 2.82 5.23
CA ASN A 119 5.22 3.20 3.86
C ASN A 119 5.49 1.94 3.02
N ALA A 120 4.61 1.70 2.06
CA ALA A 120 4.79 0.66 1.05
C ALA A 120 5.08 1.32 -0.29
N GLN A 121 6.15 0.90 -0.96
CA GLN A 121 6.53 1.43 -2.26
C GLN A 121 6.70 0.32 -3.30
N GLU A 122 6.47 0.68 -4.55
CA GLU A 122 6.79 -0.16 -5.70
C GLU A 122 8.06 0.34 -6.40
N HIS A 123 8.86 -0.59 -6.89
CA HIS A 123 10.11 -0.30 -7.59
C HIS A 123 10.19 -1.09 -8.89
N PHE A 124 10.69 -0.41 -9.93
CA PHE A 124 10.96 -0.96 -11.23
C PHE A 124 12.43 -0.70 -11.57
N SER A 125 13.22 -1.76 -11.70
CA SER A 125 14.65 -1.65 -12.04
C SER A 125 14.90 -1.30 -13.51
N SER A 126 13.88 -1.44 -14.36
CA SER A 126 13.90 -1.04 -15.77
C SER A 126 12.54 -0.49 -16.17
N LYS A 127 12.54 0.47 -17.11
CA LYS A 127 11.32 0.99 -17.73
C LYS A 127 10.53 -0.12 -18.44
N ASP A 128 11.19 -1.18 -18.91
CA ASP A 128 10.54 -2.32 -19.57
C ASP A 128 9.63 -3.12 -18.62
N GLY A 129 9.82 -3.01 -17.31
CA GLY A 129 8.98 -3.63 -16.30
C GLY A 129 7.74 -2.81 -15.92
N MET A 130 7.58 -1.60 -16.45
CA MET A 130 6.49 -0.69 -16.07
C MET A 130 5.23 -1.00 -16.89
N TYR A 131 4.52 -2.06 -16.51
CA TYR A 131 3.26 -2.48 -17.12
C TYR A 131 2.30 -3.13 -16.12
N ASP A 132 1.01 -3.11 -16.44
CA ASP A 132 -0.07 -3.64 -15.63
C ASP A 132 -0.12 -5.18 -15.60
N ALA A 133 -1.07 -5.76 -14.86
CA ALA A 133 -1.23 -7.20 -14.78
C ALA A 133 -1.45 -7.92 -16.12
N ASN A 134 -1.82 -7.21 -17.18
CA ASN A 134 -2.06 -7.73 -18.53
C ASN A 134 -0.92 -7.41 -19.52
N GLY A 135 0.15 -6.76 -19.08
CA GLY A 135 1.29 -6.39 -19.92
C GLY A 135 1.19 -5.00 -20.57
N ASN A 136 0.10 -4.27 -20.34
CA ASN A 136 -0.15 -2.95 -20.94
C ASN A 136 0.58 -1.85 -20.14
N PRO A 137 1.33 -0.96 -20.81
CA PRO A 137 2.00 0.16 -20.15
C PRO A 137 1.10 1.35 -19.79
N THR A 138 -0.21 1.27 -20.02
CA THR A 138 -1.18 2.32 -19.65
C THR A 138 -1.34 2.39 -18.13
N PRO A 139 -1.02 3.51 -17.47
CA PRO A 139 -1.24 3.66 -16.04
C PRO A 139 -2.73 3.63 -15.68
N THR A 140 -3.07 2.97 -14.59
CA THR A 140 -4.43 2.93 -14.02
C THR A 140 -4.44 3.48 -12.59
N ASP A 141 -5.63 3.61 -12.00
CA ASP A 141 -5.78 4.02 -10.60
C ASP A 141 -5.25 2.95 -9.62
N GLN A 142 -5.30 1.68 -10.00
CA GLN A 142 -4.79 0.55 -9.21
C GLN A 142 -3.32 0.26 -9.46
N GLU A 143 -2.84 0.55 -10.67
CA GLU A 143 -1.47 0.33 -11.11
C GLU A 143 -0.95 1.64 -11.73
N PRO A 144 -0.50 2.60 -10.91
CA PRO A 144 0.01 3.88 -11.41
C PRO A 144 1.30 3.75 -12.23
N LEU A 145 1.96 2.58 -12.16
CA LEU A 145 3.20 2.26 -12.86
C LEU A 145 4.28 3.32 -12.63
N LYS A 146 4.49 3.70 -11.36
CA LYS A 146 5.44 4.77 -11.02
C LYS A 146 6.54 4.22 -10.15
N ASN A 147 7.79 4.34 -10.62
CA ASN A 147 8.93 3.92 -9.81
C ASN A 147 9.03 4.71 -8.51
N SER A 148 9.22 4.00 -7.40
CA SER A 148 9.13 4.51 -6.02
C SER A 148 7.78 5.17 -5.71
N GLY A 149 6.74 4.77 -6.43
CA GLY A 149 5.35 5.15 -6.18
C GLY A 149 4.80 4.43 -4.96
N GLN A 150 3.71 4.95 -4.41
CA GLN A 150 3.05 4.32 -3.29
C GLN A 150 2.38 3.02 -3.75
N PHE A 151 2.71 1.91 -3.09
CA PHE A 151 2.03 0.64 -3.32
C PHE A 151 0.78 0.59 -2.44
N VAL A 152 -0.38 0.89 -3.01
CA VAL A 152 -1.67 0.77 -2.33
C VAL A 152 -2.57 -0.18 -3.08
N ARG A 153 -2.99 -1.26 -2.42
CA ARG A 153 -4.03 -2.11 -2.97
C ARG A 153 -5.39 -1.50 -2.66
N ARG A 154 -6.19 -1.28 -3.70
CA ARG A 154 -7.60 -0.98 -3.53
C ARG A 154 -8.25 -2.12 -2.74
N SER A 155 -8.84 -1.79 -1.59
CA SER A 155 -9.64 -2.74 -0.83
C SER A 155 -10.87 -3.14 -1.64
N SER A 156 -11.30 -4.39 -1.53
CA SER A 156 -12.51 -4.93 -2.19
C SER A 156 -13.83 -4.40 -1.58
N GLY A 157 -13.83 -3.17 -1.06
CA GLY A 157 -14.85 -2.64 -0.16
C GLY A 157 -16.27 -2.53 -0.73
N SER A 158 -17.23 -3.06 0.04
CA SER A 158 -18.64 -2.67 0.34
C SER A 158 -19.58 -2.04 -0.72
N GLY A 159 -19.16 -1.75 -1.96
CA GLY A 159 -20.00 -1.10 -2.97
C GLY A 159 -20.14 0.43 -2.84
N ALA A 160 -19.47 1.06 -1.86
CA ALA A 160 -19.55 2.52 -1.61
C ALA A 160 -18.38 3.33 -2.20
N GLY A 161 -17.39 2.69 -2.83
CA GLY A 161 -16.25 3.37 -3.45
C GLY A 161 -14.94 2.59 -3.36
N ALA A 162 -13.89 3.11 -3.98
CA ALA A 162 -12.53 2.58 -3.85
C ALA A 162 -11.94 3.04 -2.51
N ILE A 163 -11.66 2.10 -1.60
CA ILE A 163 -10.99 2.40 -0.32
C ILE A 163 -9.50 2.08 -0.48
N TYR A 164 -8.66 3.08 -0.28
CA TYR A 164 -7.21 2.99 -0.31
C TYR A 164 -6.67 3.17 1.11
N VAL A 165 -6.05 2.13 1.69
CA VAL A 165 -5.48 2.20 3.05
C VAL A 165 -4.04 2.70 2.96
N SER A 166 -3.76 3.81 3.64
CA SER A 166 -2.46 4.50 3.64
C SER A 166 -2.34 5.37 4.90
N PHE A 167 -1.25 6.04 5.29
CA PHE A 167 0.18 5.72 5.45
C PHE A 167 0.61 6.05 6.90
N TRP A 168 -0.35 6.35 7.79
CA TRP A 168 -0.10 6.67 9.20
C TRP A 168 -1.35 6.45 10.05
N ALA A 169 -1.15 6.05 11.30
CA ALA A 169 -2.22 5.97 12.31
C ALA A 169 -1.66 6.41 13.68
N ALA A 170 -2.45 7.18 14.42
CA ALA A 170 -2.12 7.60 15.79
C ALA A 170 -3.28 7.25 16.72
N GLY A 171 -2.97 6.72 17.90
CA GLY A 171 -3.96 6.32 18.89
C GLY A 171 -3.54 6.69 20.30
N ILE A 172 -4.48 7.18 21.10
CA ILE A 172 -4.33 7.38 22.54
C ILE A 172 -5.43 6.61 23.25
N SER A 173 -5.04 5.73 24.17
CA SER A 173 -6.01 5.05 25.04
C SER A 173 -5.83 5.56 26.46
N LEU A 174 -6.88 6.17 26.99
CA LEU A 174 -6.98 6.56 28.40
C LEU A 174 -7.79 5.47 29.12
N PRO A 175 -7.38 5.03 30.32
CA PRO A 175 -8.16 4.07 31.10
C PRO A 175 -9.49 4.70 31.48
N SER A 176 -10.55 3.91 31.44
CA SER A 176 -11.83 4.28 32.01
C SER A 176 -11.66 4.49 33.52
N VAL A 177 -12.13 5.64 34.01
CA VAL A 177 -12.23 5.91 35.44
C VAL A 177 -13.11 4.80 36.05
N PRO A 178 -12.67 4.06 37.07
CA PRO A 178 -13.56 3.17 37.78
C PRO A 178 -14.65 4.05 38.38
N ALA A 179 -15.90 3.88 37.96
CA ALA A 179 -17.03 4.52 38.59
C ALA A 179 -16.96 4.22 40.09
N CYS A 180 -16.84 5.25 40.92
CA CYS A 180 -16.93 5.12 42.36
C CYS A 180 -18.26 4.43 42.69
N THR A 181 -18.22 3.13 43.02
CA THR A 181 -19.35 2.45 43.65
C THR A 181 -19.62 3.11 44.99
N GLY A 182 -20.61 3.99 45.00
CA GLY A 182 -21.13 4.62 46.21
C GLY A 182 -21.63 3.54 47.16
N ARG A 183 -20.92 3.35 48.28
CA ARG A 183 -21.33 2.51 49.39
C ARG A 183 -22.56 3.16 50.04
N GLY A 184 -23.76 2.68 49.70
CA GLY A 184 -25.00 3.08 50.36
C GLY A 184 -24.93 2.73 51.84
N ARG A 185 -24.83 3.74 52.71
CA ARG A 185 -25.14 3.62 54.14
C ARG A 185 -26.63 3.31 54.27
N ARG A 186 -26.99 2.05 54.54
CA ARG A 186 -28.26 1.74 55.23
C ARG A 186 -28.07 2.07 56.70
N ARG A 187 -28.71 3.14 57.17
CA ARG A 187 -29.06 3.28 58.59
C ARG A 187 -30.37 2.51 58.80
N LEU A 188 -30.37 1.63 59.79
CA LEU A 188 -31.57 1.18 60.48
C LEU A 188 -32.10 2.33 61.34
#